data_AF-A0A8C0FEZ6-F1
#
_entry.id   AF-A0A8C0FEZ6-F1
#
_cell.length_a   1.000
_cell.length_b   1.000
_cell.length_c   1.000
_cell.angle_alpha   90.00
_cell.angle_beta   90.00
_cell.angle_gamma   90.00
#
_symmetry.space_group_name_H-M   'P 1'
#
loop_
_entity.id
_entity.type
_entity.pdbx_description
1 polymer ?
#
loop_
_entity_poly.entity_id
_entity_poly.type
_entity_poly.pdbx_seq_one_letter_code
_entity_poly.pdbx_strand_id
1 'polypeptide(L)'
;PTGTGAQPPKRGGPTSAGTSVPPRGAAEGQLRDPPPLCSLHQTVAWGFSSLTSAEMLVLPLVSCPRYDRLLRIRALRWEYGSVLPNTIQFHMSAEEVEWFSRYKKSLATYMRSVGGEEGLDLTQDIKPPKSLYIEVRCLRDYGEFEIDDGTTVLLKKNSQHFLPRWKCEQLIRQGVLEHILL
;
A
#
# COMPACT_ATOMS: atom_id res chain seq x y z
N PRO A 1 80.80 -10.91 13.13
CA PRO A 1 80.56 -12.38 13.14
C PRO A 1 79.22 -12.69 13.86
N THR A 2 78.15 -13.16 13.23
CA THR A 2 77.86 -13.79 11.93
C THR A 2 76.36 -13.52 11.67
N GLY A 3 75.79 -13.46 10.47
CA GLY A 3 76.22 -13.91 9.15
C GLY A 3 75.30 -15.01 8.62
N THR A 4 74.32 -14.65 7.76
CA THR A 4 73.52 -15.56 6.87
C THR A 4 72.60 -16.61 7.57
N GLY A 5 71.47 -17.07 7.01
CA GLY A 5 70.72 -16.65 5.81
C GLY A 5 69.51 -17.56 5.48
N ALA A 6 68.72 -17.12 4.49
CA ALA A 6 67.99 -17.90 3.46
C ALA A 6 66.68 -18.68 3.76
N GLN A 7 65.76 -18.58 2.78
CA GLN A 7 64.43 -19.23 2.60
C GLN A 7 64.54 -20.67 2.02
N PRO A 8 63.47 -21.38 1.54
CA PRO A 8 62.01 -21.35 1.80
C PRO A 8 61.59 -22.72 2.42
N PRO A 9 60.59 -23.53 1.97
CA PRO A 9 59.23 -23.33 1.44
C PRO A 9 58.13 -23.99 2.34
N LYS A 10 56.81 -23.85 2.09
CA LYS A 10 55.98 -24.67 1.16
C LYS A 10 54.56 -24.10 0.96
N ARG A 11 53.93 -24.55 -0.13
CA ARG A 11 52.57 -24.18 -0.59
C ARG A 11 51.47 -24.64 0.37
N GLY A 12 50.42 -23.82 0.46
CA GLY A 12 49.12 -24.18 1.03
C GLY A 12 48.16 -23.01 0.84
N GLY A 13 47.47 -22.96 -0.30
CA GLY A 13 46.47 -21.91 -0.53
C GLY A 13 45.23 -22.16 0.33
N PRO A 14 44.54 -21.10 0.82
CA PRO A 14 43.19 -21.26 1.34
C PRO A 14 42.27 -21.59 0.16
N THR A 15 42.03 -22.89 -0.02
CA THR A 15 40.98 -23.41 -0.89
C THR A 15 39.68 -22.67 -0.64
N SER A 16 38.99 -22.28 -1.71
CA SER A 16 37.64 -21.73 -1.65
C SER A 16 36.73 -22.68 -0.85
N ALA A 17 36.43 -22.32 0.39
CA ALA A 17 35.38 -22.96 1.17
C ALA A 17 34.04 -22.56 0.55
N GLY A 18 33.60 -23.33 -0.45
CA GLY A 18 32.31 -23.16 -1.08
C GLY A 18 31.22 -23.43 -0.05
N THR A 19 30.69 -22.36 0.56
CA THR A 19 29.40 -22.42 1.24
C THR A 19 28.37 -22.84 0.20
N SER A 20 27.89 -24.07 0.33
CA SER A 20 26.94 -24.67 -0.59
C SER A 20 25.64 -23.88 -0.59
N VAL A 21 25.49 -22.99 -1.58
CA VAL A 21 24.22 -22.34 -1.91
C VAL A 21 23.21 -23.46 -2.23
N PRO A 22 22.12 -23.63 -1.46
CA PRO A 22 21.08 -24.59 -1.82
C PRO A 22 20.47 -24.19 -3.17
N PRO A 23 20.12 -25.15 -4.04
CA PRO A 23 19.68 -24.85 -5.39
C PRO A 23 18.44 -23.96 -5.37
N ARG A 24 18.41 -22.96 -6.27
CA ARG A 24 17.24 -22.10 -6.51
C ARG A 24 16.04 -22.96 -6.92
N GLY A 25 15.20 -23.31 -5.96
CA GLY A 25 13.81 -23.66 -6.24
C GLY A 25 13.15 -22.45 -6.88
N ALA A 26 12.63 -22.61 -8.10
CA ALA A 26 11.90 -21.55 -8.78
C ALA A 26 10.61 -21.26 -8.00
N ALA A 27 10.62 -20.21 -7.19
CA ALA A 27 9.42 -19.61 -6.68
C ALA A 27 8.77 -18.80 -7.82
N GLU A 28 8.12 -19.51 -8.74
CA GLU A 28 7.10 -18.90 -9.60
C GLU A 28 6.02 -18.33 -8.68
N GLY A 29 6.13 -17.03 -8.42
CA GLY A 29 5.11 -16.23 -7.75
C GLY A 29 3.91 -16.08 -8.68
N GLN A 30 3.21 -17.19 -8.91
CA GLN A 30 2.02 -17.22 -9.74
C GLN A 30 0.98 -16.31 -9.08
N LEU A 31 0.72 -15.20 -9.74
CA LEU A 31 -0.37 -14.29 -9.41
C LEU A 31 -1.65 -15.12 -9.42
N ARG A 32 -2.11 -15.54 -8.24
CA ARG A 32 -3.35 -16.29 -8.12
C ARG A 32 -4.47 -15.30 -8.40
N ASP A 33 -5.04 -15.41 -9.59
CA ASP A 33 -6.33 -14.80 -9.91
C ASP A 33 -7.33 -15.12 -8.78
N PRO A 34 -8.22 -14.18 -8.42
CA PRO A 34 -9.29 -14.48 -7.49
C PRO A 34 -10.08 -15.68 -8.04
N PRO A 35 -10.40 -16.68 -7.21
CA PRO A 35 -11.02 -17.91 -7.70
C PRO A 35 -12.34 -17.56 -8.41
N PRO A 36 -12.62 -18.18 -9.58
CA PRO A 36 -13.91 -18.01 -10.22
C PRO A 36 -15.00 -18.47 -9.25
N LEU A 37 -15.96 -17.59 -8.98
CA LEU A 37 -17.17 -17.98 -8.26
C LEU A 37 -17.86 -19.11 -9.04
N CYS A 38 -18.44 -20.06 -8.28
CA CYS A 38 -19.03 -21.31 -8.75
C CYS A 38 -18.05 -22.44 -9.15
N SER A 39 -17.60 -23.18 -8.15
CA SER A 39 -17.51 -24.66 -8.26
C SER A 39 -18.17 -25.31 -7.05
N LEU A 40 -19.43 -25.65 -7.24
CA LEU A 40 -20.30 -26.27 -6.26
C LEU A 40 -19.98 -27.76 -6.14
N HIS A 41 -19.00 -28.15 -5.30
CA HIS A 41 -19.00 -29.47 -4.64
C HIS A 41 -17.89 -29.58 -3.59
N GLN A 42 -18.27 -29.45 -2.32
CA GLN A 42 -17.74 -30.35 -1.29
C GLN A 42 -18.73 -30.49 -0.14
N THR A 43 -19.35 -31.67 -0.09
CA THR A 43 -20.27 -32.09 0.96
C THR A 43 -19.52 -32.20 2.28
N VAL A 44 -19.79 -31.30 3.22
CA VAL A 44 -19.48 -31.51 4.63
C VAL A 44 -20.80 -31.58 5.39
N ALA A 45 -21.15 -32.79 5.84
CA ALA A 45 -22.39 -33.06 6.54
C ALA A 45 -22.35 -32.46 7.96
N TRP A 46 -22.79 -31.21 8.08
CA TRP A 46 -23.21 -30.63 9.36
C TRP A 46 -24.73 -30.71 9.46
N GLY A 47 -25.22 -31.43 10.45
CA GLY A 47 -26.64 -31.70 10.66
C GLY A 47 -27.42 -30.46 11.11
N PHE A 48 -27.75 -29.57 10.18
CA PHE A 48 -28.78 -28.55 10.37
C PHE A 48 -30.14 -29.07 9.91
N SER A 49 -30.76 -29.90 10.75
CA SER A 49 -32.22 -30.09 10.67
C SER A 49 -32.89 -28.74 10.95
N SER A 50 -33.68 -28.26 9.99
CA SER A 50 -34.42 -26.98 10.06
C SER A 50 -33.60 -25.68 9.96
N LEU A 51 -32.84 -25.49 8.86
CA LEU A 51 -32.86 -24.16 8.23
C LEU A 51 -34.11 -24.06 7.36
N THR A 52 -34.94 -23.03 7.59
CA THR A 52 -36.10 -22.79 6.75
C THR A 52 -35.65 -22.19 5.41
N SER A 53 -36.32 -22.57 4.31
CA SER A 53 -35.93 -22.15 2.95
C SER A 53 -35.92 -20.63 2.73
N ALA A 54 -36.51 -19.85 3.65
CA ALA A 54 -36.51 -18.40 3.62
C ALA A 54 -35.13 -17.78 3.89
N GLU A 55 -34.33 -18.31 4.83
CA GLU A 55 -33.03 -17.70 5.17
C GLU A 55 -32.05 -17.74 3.99
N MET A 56 -32.07 -18.83 3.21
CA MET A 56 -31.18 -19.02 2.07
C MET A 56 -31.45 -18.04 0.90
N LEU A 57 -32.69 -17.54 0.77
CA LEU A 57 -33.06 -16.53 -0.24
C LEU A 57 -32.81 -15.09 0.23
N VAL A 58 -32.71 -14.84 1.54
CA VAL A 58 -32.43 -13.51 2.11
C VAL A 58 -30.94 -13.15 1.98
N LEU A 59 -30.04 -14.13 2.07
CA LEU A 59 -28.58 -13.89 2.01
C LEU A 59 -28.11 -13.18 0.72
N PRO A 60 -28.52 -13.55 -0.51
CA PRO A 60 -28.16 -12.82 -1.72
C PRO A 60 -28.77 -11.40 -1.80
N LEU A 61 -30.00 -11.24 -1.31
CA LEU A 61 -30.74 -9.97 -1.37
C LEU A 61 -30.19 -8.93 -0.39
N VAL A 62 -29.79 -9.35 0.81
CA VAL A 62 -29.20 -8.46 1.83
C VAL A 62 -27.71 -8.16 1.56
N SER A 63 -26.98 -9.10 0.95
CA SER A 63 -25.57 -8.90 0.64
C SER A 63 -25.34 -7.87 -0.47
N CYS A 64 -26.18 -7.82 -1.51
CA CYS A 64 -25.93 -6.95 -2.67
C CYS A 64 -25.85 -5.44 -2.34
N PRO A 65 -26.81 -4.79 -1.64
CA PRO A 65 -26.71 -3.35 -1.34
C PRO A 65 -25.62 -3.03 -0.31
N ARG A 66 -25.40 -3.93 0.68
CA ARG A 66 -24.31 -3.77 1.65
C ARG A 66 -22.94 -3.89 0.98
N TYR A 67 -22.80 -4.78 0.00
CA TYR A 67 -21.58 -4.96 -0.77
C TYR A 67 -21.27 -3.74 -1.64
N ASP A 68 -22.24 -3.16 -2.34
CA ASP A 68 -22.06 -1.92 -3.11
C ASP A 68 -21.54 -0.77 -2.21
N ARG A 69 -22.13 -0.59 -1.03
CA ARG A 69 -21.66 0.42 -0.07
C ARG A 69 -20.22 0.16 0.40
N LEU A 70 -19.83 -1.09 0.65
CA LEU A 70 -18.45 -1.46 0.96
C LEU A 70 -17.49 -1.22 -0.21
N LEU A 71 -17.91 -1.40 -1.47
CA LEU A 71 -17.11 -1.05 -2.65
C LEU A 71 -16.86 0.46 -2.74
N ARG A 72 -17.87 1.29 -2.44
CA ARG A 72 -17.69 2.75 -2.35
C ARG A 72 -16.74 3.14 -1.21
N ILE A 73 -16.89 2.54 -0.02
CA ILE A 73 -15.98 2.76 1.11
C ILE A 73 -14.55 2.29 0.79
N ARG A 74 -14.40 1.23 -0.01
CA ARG A 74 -13.10 0.82 -0.57
C ARG A 74 -12.52 1.92 -1.46
N ALA A 75 -13.28 2.44 -2.43
CA ALA A 75 -12.82 3.49 -3.34
C ALA A 75 -12.32 4.73 -2.59
N LEU A 76 -13.02 5.14 -1.52
CA LEU A 76 -12.61 6.26 -0.67
C LEU A 76 -11.20 6.12 -0.05
N ARG A 77 -10.73 4.89 0.24
CA ARG A 77 -9.32 4.65 0.68
C ARG A 77 -8.30 4.99 -0.40
N TRP A 78 -8.65 4.83 -1.68
CA TRP A 78 -7.76 5.10 -2.82
C TRP A 78 -7.80 6.57 -3.24
N GLU A 79 -8.93 7.25 -3.03
CA GLU A 79 -9.11 8.69 -3.29
C GLU A 79 -8.49 9.58 -2.21
N TYR A 80 -8.93 9.42 -0.94
CA TYR A 80 -8.58 10.30 0.19
C TYR A 80 -7.41 9.79 1.03
N GLY A 81 -7.06 8.51 0.91
CA GLY A 81 -5.97 7.89 1.66
C GLY A 81 -6.38 7.27 3.00
N SER A 82 -5.41 7.21 3.94
CA SER A 82 -5.55 6.55 5.25
C SER A 82 -6.59 7.20 6.18
N VAL A 83 -6.86 8.49 5.99
CA VAL A 83 -7.71 9.31 6.86
C VAL A 83 -8.86 9.87 6.01
N LEU A 84 -10.09 9.52 6.36
CA LEU A 84 -11.28 10.06 5.72
C LEU A 84 -11.75 11.33 6.45
N PRO A 85 -12.29 12.35 5.75
CA PRO A 85 -12.87 13.52 6.40
C PRO A 85 -14.08 13.14 7.27
N ASN A 86 -14.25 13.84 8.39
CA ASN A 86 -15.31 13.56 9.38
C ASN A 86 -16.73 13.59 8.80
N THR A 87 -16.96 14.39 7.76
CA THR A 87 -18.22 14.44 7.01
C THR A 87 -18.61 13.11 6.38
N ILE A 88 -17.63 12.30 5.96
CA ILE A 88 -17.86 10.94 5.45
C ILE A 88 -18.03 9.97 6.62
N GLN A 89 -17.17 10.08 7.65
CA GLN A 89 -17.23 9.18 8.81
C GLN A 89 -18.57 9.23 9.55
N PHE A 90 -19.20 10.41 9.64
CA PHE A 90 -20.53 10.57 10.23
C PHE A 90 -21.62 9.76 9.52
N HIS A 91 -21.46 9.46 8.23
CA HIS A 91 -22.41 8.71 7.42
C HIS A 91 -22.07 7.20 7.32
N MET A 92 -21.10 6.69 8.07
CA MET A 92 -20.76 5.26 8.13
C MET A 92 -21.35 4.60 9.39
N SER A 93 -21.74 3.32 9.29
CA SER A 93 -22.12 2.55 10.48
C SER A 93 -20.89 2.07 11.26
N ALA A 94 -21.06 1.71 12.54
CA ALA A 94 -19.96 1.19 13.36
C ALA A 94 -19.27 -0.03 12.73
N GLU A 95 -20.05 -0.94 12.14
CA GLU A 95 -19.57 -2.13 11.42
C GLU A 95 -18.70 -1.76 10.20
N GLU A 96 -19.04 -0.68 9.50
CA GLU A 96 -18.29 -0.19 8.33
C GLU A 96 -17.02 0.55 8.71
N VAL A 97 -17.04 1.32 9.81
CA VAL A 97 -15.84 1.94 10.39
C VAL A 97 -14.85 0.88 10.84
N GLU A 98 -15.34 -0.21 11.45
CA GLU A 98 -14.49 -1.35 11.79
C GLU A 98 -13.98 -2.06 10.54
N TRP A 99 -14.83 -2.33 9.55
CA TRP A 99 -14.43 -2.93 8.28
C TRP A 99 -13.36 -2.11 7.56
N PHE A 100 -13.53 -0.79 7.48
CA PHE A 100 -12.54 0.13 6.89
C PHE A 100 -11.22 0.09 7.67
N SER A 101 -11.29 0.02 9.01
CA SER A 101 -10.11 -0.10 9.86
C SER A 101 -9.36 -1.42 9.64
N ARG A 102 -10.08 -2.54 9.45
CA ARG A 102 -9.52 -3.85 9.09
C ARG A 102 -8.91 -3.83 7.68
N TYR A 103 -9.62 -3.28 6.69
CA TYR A 103 -9.14 -3.13 5.30
C TYR A 103 -7.89 -2.25 5.20
N LYS A 104 -7.86 -1.15 5.96
CA LYS A 104 -6.69 -0.25 6.01
C LYS A 104 -5.46 -0.94 6.58
N LYS A 105 -5.63 -1.76 7.63
CA LYS A 105 -4.53 -2.56 8.21
C LYS A 105 -4.01 -3.60 7.21
N SER A 106 -4.89 -4.39 6.57
CA SER A 106 -4.45 -5.41 5.61
C SER A 106 -3.78 -4.80 4.37
N LEU A 107 -4.28 -3.66 3.87
CA LEU A 107 -3.64 -2.92 2.78
C LEU A 107 -2.25 -2.41 3.17
N ALA A 108 -2.06 -1.88 4.39
CA ALA A 108 -0.75 -1.46 4.88
C ALA A 108 0.24 -2.64 5.04
N THR A 109 -0.23 -3.80 5.51
CA THR A 109 0.58 -5.03 5.53
C THR A 109 0.99 -5.45 4.11
N TYR A 110 0.08 -5.36 3.14
CA TYR A 110 0.38 -5.69 1.75
C TYR A 110 1.40 -4.71 1.14
N MET A 111 1.21 -3.40 1.33
CA MET A 111 2.16 -2.35 0.92
C MET A 111 3.55 -2.53 1.52
N ARG A 112 3.68 -3.09 2.73
CA ARG A 112 4.98 -3.46 3.31
C ARG A 112 5.58 -4.73 2.69
N SER A 113 4.75 -5.69 2.28
CA SER A 113 5.23 -6.94 1.65
C SER A 113 5.63 -6.79 0.18
N VAL A 114 5.10 -5.77 -0.51
CA VAL A 114 5.43 -5.42 -1.89
C VAL A 114 6.49 -4.31 -1.85
N GLY A 115 7.61 -4.48 -2.56
CA GLY A 115 8.69 -3.47 -2.61
C GLY A 115 9.95 -3.80 -1.80
N GLY A 116 10.06 -4.97 -1.19
CA GLY A 116 11.26 -5.38 -0.44
C GLY A 116 11.36 -4.68 0.92
N GLU A 117 12.56 -4.22 1.29
CA GLU A 117 12.84 -3.65 2.62
C GLU A 117 12.12 -2.30 2.87
N GLU A 118 11.93 -1.48 1.83
CA GLU A 118 11.32 -0.14 1.97
C GLU A 118 9.78 -0.15 1.85
N GLY A 119 9.22 -1.19 1.22
CA GLY A 119 7.80 -1.28 0.87
C GLY A 119 7.41 -0.38 -0.32
N LEU A 120 6.15 -0.44 -0.74
CA LEU A 120 5.61 0.32 -1.87
C LEU A 120 4.19 0.82 -1.57
N ASP A 121 4.01 2.14 -1.51
CA ASP A 121 2.67 2.75 -1.40
C ASP A 121 1.96 2.78 -2.75
N LEU A 122 1.23 1.71 -3.02
CA LEU A 122 0.36 1.55 -4.19
C LEU A 122 -0.74 2.63 -4.32
N THR A 123 -0.95 3.49 -3.31
CA THR A 123 -1.93 4.58 -3.40
C THR A 123 -1.36 5.90 -3.94
N GLN A 124 -0.04 5.99 -4.19
CA GLN A 124 0.56 7.08 -4.97
C GLN A 124 0.47 6.81 -6.49
N ASP A 125 0.89 7.78 -7.31
CA ASP A 125 1.22 7.61 -8.73
C ASP A 125 0.14 7.01 -9.66
N ILE A 126 -1.14 7.24 -9.35
CA ILE A 126 -2.30 6.84 -10.17
C ILE A 126 -2.25 7.46 -11.59
N LYS A 127 -1.49 8.55 -11.76
CA LYS A 127 -1.25 9.20 -13.06
C LYS A 127 0.26 9.20 -13.33
N PRO A 128 0.71 8.92 -14.57
CA PRO A 128 2.13 8.95 -14.90
C PRO A 128 2.71 10.34 -14.61
N PRO A 129 3.86 10.44 -13.91
CA PRO A 129 4.46 11.72 -13.56
C PRO A 129 4.96 12.44 -14.82
N LYS A 130 4.47 13.67 -15.04
CA LYS A 130 4.93 14.53 -16.15
C LYS A 130 6.24 15.26 -15.82
N SER A 131 6.47 15.55 -14.54
CA SER A 131 7.61 16.28 -14.02
C SER A 131 7.86 15.89 -12.55
N LEU A 132 9.12 15.93 -12.12
CA LEU A 132 9.52 15.64 -10.73
C LEU A 132 9.08 16.72 -9.75
N TYR A 133 9.12 17.97 -10.20
CA TYR A 133 8.67 19.17 -9.49
C TYR A 133 7.48 19.78 -10.19
N ILE A 134 6.62 20.45 -9.42
CA ILE A 134 5.44 21.17 -9.91
C ILE A 134 5.28 22.51 -9.20
N GLU A 135 4.64 23.45 -9.88
CA GLU A 135 4.18 24.70 -9.28
C GLU A 135 2.77 24.53 -8.72
N VAL A 136 2.58 24.85 -7.44
CA VAL A 136 1.32 24.66 -6.72
C VAL A 136 0.83 25.94 -6.09
N ARG A 137 -0.47 26.20 -6.20
CA ARG A 137 -1.19 27.27 -5.50
C ARG A 137 -1.89 26.72 -4.27
N CYS A 138 -1.72 27.37 -3.13
CA CYS A 138 -2.47 27.05 -1.92
C CYS A 138 -3.90 27.60 -1.99
N LEU A 139 -4.91 26.75 -1.88
CA LEU A 139 -6.33 27.15 -1.81
C LEU A 139 -6.77 27.50 -0.38
N ARG A 140 -6.06 26.97 0.62
CA ARG A 140 -6.33 27.10 2.06
C ARG A 140 -5.01 27.27 2.80
N ASP A 141 -5.05 27.94 3.95
CA ASP A 141 -3.92 27.96 4.89
C ASP A 141 -3.73 26.56 5.49
N TYR A 142 -2.54 25.99 5.34
CA TYR A 142 -2.17 24.67 5.89
C TYR A 142 -1.16 24.80 7.04
N GLY A 143 -0.41 25.90 7.08
CA GLY A 143 0.64 26.12 8.08
C GLY A 143 2.01 25.67 7.56
N GLU A 144 2.84 25.16 8.46
CA GLU A 144 4.19 24.71 8.14
C GLU A 144 4.18 23.33 7.49
N PHE A 145 4.90 23.18 6.39
CA PHE A 145 4.99 21.95 5.60
C PHE A 145 6.45 21.53 5.45
N GLU A 146 6.78 20.35 5.95
CA GLU A 146 8.15 19.82 5.93
C GLU A 146 8.41 18.97 4.68
N ILE A 147 9.49 19.30 3.98
CA ILE A 147 10.07 18.52 2.88
C ILE A 147 11.17 17.62 3.47
N ASP A 148 11.39 16.45 2.87
CA ASP A 148 12.37 15.46 3.35
C ASP A 148 13.82 15.99 3.37
N ASP A 149 14.12 17.03 2.60
CA ASP A 149 15.39 17.78 2.65
C ASP A 149 15.56 18.64 3.94
N GLY A 150 14.63 18.53 4.89
CA GLY A 150 14.60 19.33 6.13
C GLY A 150 14.16 20.78 5.95
N THR A 151 13.71 21.16 4.75
CA THR A 151 13.22 22.51 4.46
C THR A 151 11.75 22.63 4.87
N THR A 152 11.43 23.61 5.70
CA THR A 152 10.05 23.94 6.10
C THR A 152 9.50 25.10 5.26
N VAL A 153 8.30 24.92 4.70
CA VAL A 153 7.65 25.89 3.82
C VAL A 153 6.30 26.30 4.42
N LEU A 154 6.05 27.60 4.53
CA LEU A 154 4.81 28.13 5.10
C LEU A 154 3.73 28.27 4.02
N LEU A 155 2.78 27.34 4.01
CA LEU A 155 1.66 27.26 3.07
C LEU A 155 0.50 28.16 3.54
N LYS A 156 0.45 29.39 3.00
CA LYS A 156 -0.63 30.38 3.19
C LYS A 156 -1.59 30.38 2.01
N LYS A 157 -2.85 30.76 2.24
CA LYS A 157 -3.85 30.89 1.18
C LYS A 157 -3.38 31.83 0.06
N ASN A 158 -3.57 31.40 -1.18
CA ASN A 158 -3.18 32.03 -2.43
C ASN A 158 -1.66 32.20 -2.66
N SER A 159 -0.76 31.69 -1.80
CA SER A 159 0.67 31.64 -2.15
C SER A 159 0.97 30.53 -3.17
N GLN A 160 2.09 30.69 -3.86
CA GLN A 160 2.58 29.78 -4.90
C GLN A 160 3.93 29.23 -4.46
N HIS A 161 4.14 27.94 -4.65
CA HIS A 161 5.38 27.25 -4.26
C HIS A 161 5.79 26.26 -5.35
N PHE A 162 7.10 26.06 -5.51
CA PHE A 162 7.66 25.04 -6.38
C PHE A 162 8.13 23.87 -5.52
N LEU A 163 7.46 22.72 -5.63
CA LEU A 163 7.60 21.60 -4.69
C LEU A 163 7.67 20.24 -5.41
N PRO A 164 8.26 19.21 -4.78
CA PRO A 164 8.27 17.85 -5.34
C PRO A 164 6.85 17.31 -5.54
N ARG A 165 6.59 16.71 -6.70
CA ARG A 165 5.26 16.20 -7.09
C ARG A 165 4.73 15.18 -6.08
N TRP A 166 5.56 14.20 -5.73
CA TRP A 166 5.21 13.05 -4.91
C TRP A 166 4.70 13.44 -3.50
N LYS A 167 5.26 14.50 -2.89
CA LYS A 167 4.80 15.02 -1.59
C LYS A 167 3.50 15.83 -1.74
N CYS A 168 3.36 16.57 -2.84
CA CYS A 168 2.19 17.40 -3.12
C CYS A 168 0.94 16.60 -3.53
N GLU A 169 1.09 15.41 -4.10
CA GLU A 169 0.01 14.50 -4.52
C GLU A 169 -1.13 14.43 -3.49
N GLN A 170 -0.78 14.20 -2.22
CA GLN A 170 -1.75 14.03 -1.13
C GLN A 170 -2.53 15.32 -0.83
N LEU A 171 -1.84 16.46 -0.76
CA LEU A 171 -2.48 17.76 -0.51
C LEU A 171 -3.33 18.25 -1.68
N ILE A 172 -2.98 17.85 -2.91
CA ILE A 172 -3.79 18.11 -4.11
C ILE A 172 -5.09 17.28 -4.07
N ARG A 173 -5.02 15.99 -3.72
CA ARG A 173 -6.21 15.14 -3.55
C ARG A 173 -7.15 15.63 -2.43
N GLN A 174 -6.58 16.19 -1.36
CA GLN A 174 -7.33 16.80 -0.26
C GLN A 174 -7.93 18.20 -0.61
N GLY A 175 -7.61 18.78 -1.77
CA GLY A 175 -8.07 20.10 -2.17
C GLY A 175 -7.46 21.26 -1.36
N VAL A 176 -6.27 21.04 -0.79
CA VAL A 176 -5.47 22.08 -0.11
C VAL A 176 -4.61 22.83 -1.13
N LEU A 177 -4.03 22.08 -2.08
CA LEU A 177 -3.19 22.59 -3.16
C LEU A 177 -3.86 22.38 -4.53
N GLU A 178 -3.59 23.29 -5.45
CA GLU A 178 -3.96 23.22 -6.86
C GLU A 178 -2.69 23.25 -7.72
N HIS A 179 -2.60 22.37 -8.71
CA HIS A 179 -1.47 22.35 -9.65
C HIS A 179 -1.68 23.40 -10.74
N ILE A 180 -0.77 24.39 -10.81
CA ILE A 180 -0.74 25.33 -11.93
C ILE A 180 -0.07 24.61 -13.11
N LEU A 181 -0.84 24.35 -14.17
CA LEU A 181 -0.31 23.94 -15.45
C LEU A 181 0.01 25.20 -16.25
N LEU A 182 1.30 25.51 -16.40
CA LEU A 182 1.82 26.41 -17.43
C LEU A 182 1.80 25.74 -18.81
#